data_AF-A0A937MMP6-F1
#
_entry.id   AF-A0A937MMP6-F1
#
_cell.length_a   1.000
_cell.length_b   1.000
_cell.length_c   1.000
_cell.angle_alpha   90.00
_cell.angle_beta   90.00
_cell.angle_gamma   90.00
#
_symmetry.space_group_name_H-M   'P 1'
#
loop_
_entity.id
_entity.type
_entity.pdbx_description
1 polymer ?
#
loop_
_entity_poly.entity_id
_entity_poly.type
_entity_poly.pdbx_seq_one_letter_code
_entity_poly.pdbx_strand_id
1 'polypeptide(L)'
;MTTYTGNLPKIPDEVLEKITDEAEDVCLWAKPQPGGFLVGDDTHPVISGIISNVDPYHVKWVDNLPDKLHVPPGQDPPADYEPRCDIRVLTPEGIEIGVSLAKSSYLYSFAPYVKGLRGMGLQPTDVVTRLTCKEVNGQYGTFTTVRFSMLSKKDNAIPVEELPPTEYDERGDRIPY
;
A
#
# COMPACT_ATOMS: atom_id res chain seq x y z
N MET A 1 42.27 10.07 18.36
CA MET A 1 41.12 10.00 17.43
C MET A 1 41.60 9.37 16.15
N THR A 2 41.20 8.13 15.88
CA THR A 2 41.62 7.38 14.70
C THR A 2 40.49 7.50 13.68
N THR A 3 40.69 8.30 12.65
CA THR A 3 39.75 8.44 11.53
C THR A 3 39.78 7.16 10.70
N TYR A 4 38.66 6.45 10.65
CA TYR A 4 38.49 5.29 9.79
C TYR A 4 38.30 5.79 8.35
N THR A 5 39.31 5.62 7.50
CA THR A 5 39.28 5.92 6.06
C THR A 5 39.16 4.63 5.23
N GLY A 6 38.40 3.66 5.73
CA GLY A 6 38.15 2.41 5.02
C GLY A 6 37.03 2.60 4.00
N ASN A 7 37.35 2.48 2.71
CA ASN A 7 36.34 2.19 1.70
C ASN A 7 35.65 0.88 2.11
N LEU A 8 34.39 0.97 2.55
CA LEU A 8 33.59 -0.22 2.81
C LEU A 8 33.50 -1.04 1.52
N PRO A 9 33.72 -2.37 1.58
CA PRO A 9 33.58 -3.20 0.41
C PRO A 9 32.14 -3.12 -0.12
N LYS A 10 31.98 -2.83 -1.42
CA LYS A 10 30.68 -2.87 -2.09
C LYS A 10 30.15 -4.31 -2.02
N ILE A 11 28.89 -4.48 -1.64
CA ILE A 11 28.22 -5.78 -1.72
C ILE A 11 28.11 -6.14 -3.21
N PRO A 12 28.47 -7.37 -3.63
CA PRO A 12 28.33 -7.81 -5.02
C PRO A 12 26.88 -7.78 -5.48
N ASP A 13 26.63 -7.35 -6.72
CA ASP A 13 25.27 -7.22 -7.26
C ASP A 13 24.54 -8.59 -7.30
N GLU A 14 25.26 -9.69 -7.54
CA GLU A 14 24.73 -11.06 -7.48
C GLU A 14 24.15 -11.46 -6.10
N VAL A 15 24.73 -10.93 -5.01
CA VAL A 15 24.23 -11.18 -3.65
C VAL A 15 22.96 -10.37 -3.40
N LEU A 16 22.92 -9.14 -3.91
CA LEU A 16 21.75 -8.27 -3.81
C LEU A 16 20.58 -8.82 -4.62
N GLU A 17 20.82 -9.30 -5.84
CA GLU A 17 19.81 -9.95 -6.69
C GLU A 17 19.22 -11.17 -5.97
N LYS A 18 20.07 -12.06 -5.44
CA LYS A 18 19.58 -13.23 -4.71
C LYS A 18 18.72 -12.88 -3.49
N ILE A 19 19.13 -11.89 -2.69
CA ILE A 19 18.35 -11.43 -1.54
C ILE A 19 17.00 -10.84 -2.01
N THR A 20 17.00 -10.15 -3.15
CA THR A 20 15.79 -9.56 -3.73
C THR A 20 14.85 -10.66 -4.21
N ASP A 21 15.33 -11.65 -4.95
CA ASP A 21 14.54 -12.80 -5.42
C ASP A 21 13.91 -13.58 -4.24
N GLU A 22 14.67 -13.79 -3.16
CA GLU A 22 14.17 -14.45 -1.95
C GLU A 22 13.10 -13.61 -1.22
N ALA A 23 13.11 -12.29 -1.41
CA ALA A 23 12.16 -11.36 -0.81
C ALA A 23 10.94 -11.04 -1.69
N GLU A 24 11.00 -11.25 -3.01
CA GLU A 24 9.92 -10.90 -3.97
C GLU A 24 8.57 -11.56 -3.65
N ASP A 25 8.58 -12.69 -2.93
CA ASP A 25 7.37 -13.40 -2.51
C ASP A 25 6.87 -13.04 -1.10
N VAL A 26 7.60 -12.19 -0.36
CA VAL A 26 7.23 -11.81 1.02
C VAL A 26 6.27 -10.64 1.00
N CYS A 27 4.98 -10.94 0.85
CA CYS A 27 3.90 -9.97 0.98
C CYS A 27 3.14 -10.16 2.30
N LEU A 28 3.08 -9.10 3.13
CA LEU A 28 2.22 -9.09 4.31
C LEU A 28 0.80 -8.70 3.93
N TRP A 29 -0.18 -9.50 4.28
CA TRP A 29 -1.58 -9.21 3.97
C TRP A 29 -2.26 -8.45 5.11
N ALA A 30 -2.78 -7.28 4.77
CA ALA A 30 -3.55 -6.43 5.64
C ALA A 30 -5.06 -6.67 5.48
N LYS A 31 -5.75 -6.91 6.60
CA LYS A 31 -7.22 -6.98 6.64
C LYS A 31 -7.79 -5.62 7.06
N PRO A 32 -8.57 -4.92 6.21
CA PRO A 32 -9.29 -3.72 6.61
C PRO A 32 -10.29 -4.02 7.74
N GLN A 33 -10.27 -3.20 8.79
CA GLN A 33 -11.19 -3.31 9.93
C GLN A 33 -11.50 -1.94 10.55
N PRO A 34 -12.48 -1.83 11.46
CA PRO A 34 -12.70 -0.58 12.20
C PRO A 34 -11.40 -0.11 12.88
N GLY A 35 -11.06 1.16 12.70
CA GLY A 35 -9.84 1.76 13.26
C GLY A 35 -8.55 1.58 12.44
N GLY A 36 -8.51 0.73 11.41
CA GLY A 36 -7.29 0.57 10.61
C GLY A 36 -7.17 -0.75 9.84
N PHE A 37 -5.94 -1.23 9.73
CA PHE A 37 -5.55 -2.43 9.01
C PHE A 37 -4.91 -3.40 9.99
N LEU A 38 -5.46 -4.61 10.10
CA LEU A 38 -4.83 -5.69 10.85
C LEU A 38 -3.73 -6.31 9.98
N VAL A 39 -2.48 -6.26 10.44
CA VAL A 39 -1.31 -6.88 9.81
C VAL A 39 -0.65 -7.77 10.86
N GLY A 40 -0.70 -9.09 10.69
CA GLY A 40 -0.39 -10.01 11.78
C GLY A 40 -1.33 -9.79 12.96
N ASP A 41 -0.77 -9.49 14.13
CA ASP A 41 -1.52 -9.23 15.38
C ASP A 41 -1.74 -7.73 15.65
N ASP A 42 -1.13 -6.85 14.86
CA ASP A 42 -1.12 -5.41 15.09
C ASP A 42 -2.11 -4.66 14.20
N THR A 43 -2.75 -3.63 14.77
CA THR A 43 -3.65 -2.73 14.02
C THR A 43 -2.93 -1.43 13.68
N HIS A 44 -2.73 -1.21 12.39
CA HIS A 44 -2.14 0.01 11.86
C HIS A 44 -3.24 0.96 11.37
N PRO A 45 -3.38 2.17 11.91
CA PRO A 45 -4.43 3.10 11.47
C PRO A 45 -4.26 3.58 10.03
N VAL A 46 -3.02 3.54 9.53
CA VAL A 46 -2.63 4.05 8.21
C VAL A 46 -1.62 3.09 7.59
N ILE A 47 -1.75 2.86 6.29
CA ILE A 47 -0.69 2.31 5.44
C ILE A 47 -0.31 3.40 4.44
N SER A 48 0.97 3.64 4.22
CA SER A 48 1.42 4.60 3.21
C SER A 48 2.57 4.04 2.40
N GLY A 49 2.58 4.30 1.10
CA GLY A 49 3.61 3.80 0.21
C GLY A 49 3.23 3.96 -1.26
N ILE A 50 4.03 3.39 -2.14
CA ILE A 50 3.75 3.37 -3.58
C ILE A 50 2.91 2.13 -3.88
N ILE A 51 1.82 2.27 -4.64
CA ILE A 51 1.07 1.09 -5.09
C ILE A 51 1.89 0.42 -6.20
N SER A 52 2.55 -0.69 -5.85
CA SER A 52 3.47 -1.44 -6.72
C SER A 52 2.74 -2.39 -7.66
N ASN A 53 1.59 -2.92 -7.24
CA ASN A 53 0.79 -3.87 -8.01
C ASN A 53 -0.71 -3.64 -7.81
N VAL A 54 -1.48 -3.88 -8.87
CA VAL A 54 -2.94 -3.83 -8.91
C VAL A 54 -3.43 -5.04 -9.70
N ASP A 55 -4.09 -5.97 -9.02
CA ASP A 55 -4.65 -7.19 -9.59
C ASP A 55 -6.19 -7.17 -9.50
N PRO A 56 -6.91 -6.69 -10.53
CA PRO A 56 -8.36 -6.76 -10.58
C PRO A 56 -8.83 -8.17 -10.96
N TYR A 57 -9.77 -8.71 -10.19
CA TYR A 57 -10.40 -10.01 -10.45
C TYR A 57 -11.87 -9.96 -10.05
N HIS A 58 -12.60 -11.02 -10.36
CA HIS A 58 -13.95 -11.22 -9.84
C HIS A 58 -13.98 -12.44 -8.94
N VAL A 59 -14.85 -12.43 -7.93
CA VAL A 59 -14.96 -13.53 -6.98
C VAL A 59 -16.40 -13.99 -6.83
N LYS A 60 -16.57 -15.30 -6.72
CA LYS A 60 -17.81 -15.93 -6.25
C LYS A 60 -17.47 -16.76 -5.01
N TRP A 61 -18.36 -16.74 -4.01
CA TRP A 61 -18.20 -17.60 -2.82
C TRP A 61 -18.97 -18.89 -3.04
N VAL A 62 -18.26 -20.02 -3.05
CA VAL A 62 -18.83 -21.37 -3.20
C VAL A 62 -18.36 -22.19 -2.01
N ASP A 63 -19.29 -22.74 -1.22
CA ASP A 63 -18.97 -23.52 -0.01
C ASP A 63 -18.00 -22.82 0.96
N ASN A 64 -18.15 -21.50 1.12
CA ASN A 64 -17.28 -20.60 1.90
C ASN A 64 -15.83 -20.47 1.39
N LEU A 65 -15.53 -20.97 0.19
CA LEU A 65 -14.26 -20.77 -0.48
C LEU A 65 -14.41 -19.72 -1.59
N PRO A 66 -13.43 -18.79 -1.71
CA PRO A 66 -13.44 -17.82 -2.79
C PRO A 66 -12.98 -18.47 -4.09
N ASP A 67 -13.83 -18.47 -5.10
CA ASP A 67 -13.48 -18.79 -6.48
C ASP A 67 -13.10 -17.48 -7.20
N LYS A 68 -11.80 -17.30 -7.49
CA LYS A 68 -11.25 -16.11 -8.14
C LYS A 68 -11.18 -16.32 -9.65
N LEU A 69 -11.74 -15.38 -10.40
CA LEU A 69 -11.75 -15.36 -11.85
C LEU A 69 -11.12 -14.07 -12.39
N HIS A 70 -10.04 -14.22 -13.15
CA HIS A 70 -9.46 -13.14 -13.95
C HIS A 70 -10.11 -13.12 -15.33
N VAL A 71 -10.90 -12.07 -15.59
CA VAL A 71 -11.62 -11.91 -16.85
C VAL A 71 -10.75 -11.14 -17.83
N PRO A 72 -10.49 -11.68 -19.04
CA PRO A 72 -9.70 -10.99 -20.05
C PRO A 72 -10.33 -9.64 -20.47
N PRO A 73 -9.51 -8.65 -20.88
CA PRO A 73 -10.02 -7.38 -21.38
C PRO A 73 -11.02 -7.57 -22.53
N GLY A 74 -12.18 -6.90 -22.43
CA GLY A 74 -13.23 -6.94 -23.45
C GLY A 74 -14.23 -8.11 -23.31
N GLN A 75 -14.11 -8.92 -22.26
CA GLN A 75 -15.11 -9.92 -21.91
C GLN A 75 -15.91 -9.48 -20.68
N ASP A 76 -17.19 -9.84 -20.66
CA ASP A 76 -18.05 -9.60 -19.51
C ASP A 76 -17.83 -10.71 -18.46
N PRO A 77 -17.73 -10.36 -17.16
CA PRO A 77 -17.71 -11.35 -16.09
C PRO A 77 -19.04 -12.09 -16.01
N PRO A 78 -19.07 -13.35 -15.53
CA PRO A 78 -20.31 -14.03 -15.21
C PRO A 78 -21.11 -13.26 -14.15
N ALA A 79 -22.44 -13.30 -14.25
CA ALA A 79 -23.34 -12.42 -13.48
C ALA A 79 -23.29 -12.61 -11.95
N ASP A 80 -22.85 -13.77 -11.49
CA ASP A 80 -22.75 -14.16 -10.09
C ASP A 80 -21.37 -13.89 -9.46
N TYR A 81 -20.44 -13.30 -10.22
CA TYR A 81 -19.13 -12.90 -9.70
C TYR A 81 -19.11 -11.40 -9.35
N GLU A 82 -18.52 -11.09 -8.20
CA GLU A 82 -18.37 -9.72 -7.72
C GLU A 82 -16.97 -9.18 -8.00
N PRO A 83 -16.84 -7.94 -8.51
CA PRO A 83 -15.52 -7.37 -8.77
C PRO A 83 -14.79 -7.08 -7.45
N ARG A 84 -13.51 -7.43 -7.43
CA ARG A 84 -12.54 -7.14 -6.36
C ARG A 84 -11.22 -6.73 -6.97
N CYS A 85 -10.32 -6.28 -6.12
CA CYS A 85 -8.98 -5.90 -6.54
C CYS A 85 -8.01 -6.13 -5.39
N ASP A 86 -6.97 -6.90 -5.61
CA ASP A 86 -5.85 -6.99 -4.68
C ASP A 86 -4.86 -5.89 -5.09
N ILE A 87 -4.45 -5.07 -4.14
CA ILE A 87 -3.39 -4.07 -4.36
C ILE A 87 -2.22 -4.39 -3.47
N ARG A 88 -1.01 -4.06 -3.92
CA ARG A 88 0.19 -4.16 -3.11
C ARG A 88 0.82 -2.78 -2.97
N VAL A 89 1.21 -2.46 -1.74
CA VAL A 89 1.77 -1.15 -1.37
C VAL A 89 3.18 -1.37 -0.84
N LEU A 90 4.17 -0.84 -1.54
CA LEU A 90 5.56 -0.80 -1.09
C LEU A 90 5.73 0.38 -0.12
N THR A 91 5.96 0.07 1.15
CA THR A 91 6.14 1.09 2.21
C THR A 91 7.53 1.73 2.14
N PRO A 92 7.76 2.88 2.81
CA PRO A 92 9.08 3.51 2.88
C PRO A 92 10.19 2.61 3.46
N GLU A 93 9.81 1.64 4.29
CA GLU A 93 10.71 0.66 4.90
C GLU A 93 11.08 -0.49 3.94
N GLY A 94 10.54 -0.49 2.71
CA GLY A 94 10.80 -1.53 1.71
C GLY A 94 9.95 -2.79 1.87
N ILE A 95 8.89 -2.74 2.68
CA ILE A 95 7.98 -3.87 2.93
C ILE A 95 6.80 -3.78 1.97
N GLU A 96 6.41 -4.91 1.36
CA GLU A 96 5.23 -4.97 0.51
C GLU A 96 4.00 -5.43 1.31
N ILE A 97 2.99 -4.57 1.40
CA ILE A 97 1.73 -4.85 2.09
C ILE A 97 0.59 -5.02 1.08
N GLY A 98 0.00 -6.20 1.04
CA GLY A 98 -1.17 -6.54 0.23
C GLY A 98 -2.48 -6.17 0.91
N VAL A 99 -3.39 -5.54 0.18
CA VAL A 99 -4.76 -5.25 0.64
C VAL A 99 -5.76 -5.80 -0.36
N SER A 100 -6.61 -6.73 0.07
CA SER A 100 -7.74 -7.22 -0.73
C SER A 100 -8.92 -6.26 -0.62
N LEU A 101 -9.20 -5.51 -1.70
CA LEU A 101 -10.31 -4.57 -1.76
C LEU A 101 -11.62 -5.29 -2.08
N ALA A 102 -12.58 -5.19 -1.17
CA ALA A 102 -13.96 -5.56 -1.45
C ALA A 102 -14.57 -4.66 -2.54
N LYS A 103 -15.66 -5.12 -3.17
CA LYS A 103 -16.41 -4.38 -4.20
C LYS A 103 -16.65 -2.91 -3.85
N SER A 104 -17.01 -2.63 -2.61
CA SER A 104 -17.28 -1.26 -2.14
C SER A 104 -16.02 -0.38 -2.12
N SER A 105 -14.89 -0.89 -1.63
CA SER A 105 -13.61 -0.17 -1.64
C SER A 105 -13.05 -0.01 -3.04
N TYR A 106 -13.19 -1.04 -3.88
CA TYR A 106 -12.76 -1.02 -5.26
C TYR A 106 -13.53 0.03 -6.08
N LEU A 107 -14.86 -0.10 -6.17
CA LEU A 107 -15.68 0.73 -7.05
C LEU A 107 -15.87 2.17 -6.54
N TYR A 108 -16.01 2.36 -5.23
CA TYR A 108 -16.37 3.68 -4.66
C TYR A 108 -15.20 4.41 -3.99
N SER A 109 -13.99 3.84 -4.02
CA SER A 109 -12.81 4.54 -3.52
C SER A 109 -11.60 4.41 -4.44
N PHE A 110 -11.16 3.19 -4.74
CA PHE A 110 -9.96 2.98 -5.54
C PHE A 110 -10.14 3.42 -6.99
N ALA A 111 -11.22 3.01 -7.67
CA ALA A 111 -11.47 3.41 -9.05
C ALA A 111 -11.60 4.94 -9.23
N PRO A 112 -12.35 5.69 -8.39
CA PRO A 112 -12.34 7.15 -8.41
C PRO A 112 -10.96 7.76 -8.18
N TYR A 113 -10.18 7.21 -7.25
CA TYR A 113 -8.81 7.66 -6.97
C TYR A 113 -7.91 7.49 -8.21
N VAL A 114 -7.89 6.30 -8.82
CA VAL A 114 -7.15 6.02 -10.06
C VAL A 114 -7.61 6.93 -11.20
N LYS A 115 -8.92 7.15 -11.35
CA LYS A 115 -9.48 8.08 -12.33
C LYS A 115 -8.96 9.51 -12.11
N GLY A 116 -8.88 9.96 -10.86
CA GLY A 116 -8.32 11.26 -10.48
C GLY A 116 -6.85 11.39 -10.86
N LEU A 117 -6.03 10.38 -10.54
CA LEU A 117 -4.61 10.33 -10.94
C LEU A 117 -4.44 10.40 -12.46
N ARG A 118 -5.22 9.60 -13.20
CA ARG A 118 -5.19 9.61 -14.67
C ARG A 118 -5.56 10.98 -15.25
N GLY A 119 -6.49 11.69 -14.63
CA GLY A 119 -6.83 13.07 -15.01
C GLY A 119 -5.67 14.05 -14.85
N MET A 120 -4.68 13.73 -14.01
CA MET A 120 -3.45 14.50 -13.82
C MET A 120 -2.25 13.95 -14.63
N GLY A 121 -2.47 12.94 -15.48
CA GLY A 121 -1.40 12.26 -16.21
C GLY A 121 -0.51 11.37 -15.34
N LEU A 122 -1.00 10.94 -14.17
CA LEU A 122 -0.28 10.09 -13.22
C LEU A 122 -0.87 8.68 -13.16
N GLN A 123 -0.05 7.73 -12.74
CA GLN A 123 -0.43 6.36 -12.39
C GLN A 123 -0.25 6.13 -10.88
N PRO A 124 -0.88 5.09 -10.29
CA PRO A 124 -0.66 4.74 -8.88
C PRO A 124 0.80 4.50 -8.51
N THR A 125 1.63 4.04 -9.46
CA THR A 125 3.07 3.81 -9.29
C THR A 125 3.89 5.10 -9.22
N ASP A 126 3.32 6.24 -9.62
CA ASP A 126 4.02 7.52 -9.71
C ASP A 126 3.85 8.38 -8.45
N VAL A 127 3.14 7.86 -7.44
CA VAL A 127 2.73 8.64 -6.27
C VAL A 127 2.85 7.84 -4.97
N VAL A 128 3.20 8.55 -3.91
CA VAL A 128 3.05 8.02 -2.55
C VAL A 128 1.58 8.15 -2.17
N THR A 129 0.95 7.03 -1.87
CA THR A 129 -0.46 6.92 -1.53
C THR A 129 -0.61 6.62 -0.05
N ARG A 130 -1.53 7.32 0.61
CA ARG A 130 -2.01 7.00 1.95
C ARG A 130 -3.32 6.23 1.87
N LEU A 131 -3.36 5.10 2.56
CA LEU A 131 -4.52 4.26 2.76
C LEU A 131 -5.02 4.42 4.19
N THR A 132 -6.33 4.61 4.36
CA THR A 132 -6.98 4.63 5.67
C THR A 132 -8.26 3.80 5.64
N CYS A 133 -8.70 3.31 6.79
CA CYS A 133 -10.00 2.65 6.90
C CYS A 133 -11.07 3.63 7.37
N LYS A 134 -12.25 3.57 6.74
CA LYS A 134 -13.43 4.35 7.12
C LYS A 134 -14.63 3.44 7.25
N GLU A 135 -15.37 3.59 8.33
CA GLU A 135 -16.67 2.93 8.48
C GLU A 135 -17.73 3.67 7.65
N VAL A 136 -18.51 2.90 6.90
CA VAL A 136 -19.62 3.40 6.08
C VAL A 136 -20.88 2.69 6.53
N ASN A 137 -21.88 3.48 6.89
CA ASN A 137 -23.20 2.97 7.23
C ASN A 137 -24.02 2.84 5.94
N GLY A 138 -24.34 1.61 5.56
CA GLY A 138 -25.22 1.29 4.45
C GLY A 138 -26.55 0.73 4.91
N GLN A 139 -27.44 0.49 3.95
CA GLN A 139 -28.75 -0.14 4.18
C GLN A 139 -28.64 -1.52 4.85
N TYR A 140 -27.54 -2.24 4.62
CA TYR A 140 -27.29 -3.59 5.12
C TYR A 140 -26.36 -3.64 6.33
N GLY A 141 -26.11 -2.50 6.97
CA GLY A 141 -25.24 -2.38 8.15
C GLY A 141 -23.98 -1.55 7.92
N THR A 142 -23.10 -1.56 8.92
CA THR A 142 -21.83 -0.84 8.89
C THR A 142 -20.76 -1.74 8.29
N PHE A 143 -20.02 -1.21 7.30
CA PHE A 143 -18.88 -1.91 6.70
C PHE A 143 -17.66 -1.00 6.63
N THR A 144 -16.49 -1.60 6.78
CA THR A 144 -15.21 -0.90 6.61
C THR A 144 -14.86 -0.77 5.14
N THR A 145 -14.48 0.42 4.70
CA THR A 145 -13.95 0.68 3.36
C THR A 145 -12.57 1.29 3.42
N VAL A 146 -11.71 0.93 2.47
CA VAL A 146 -10.39 1.53 2.29
C VAL A 146 -10.52 2.84 1.51
N ARG A 147 -9.91 3.90 2.02
CA ARG A 147 -9.80 5.22 1.39
C ARG A 147 -8.39 5.49 0.93
N PHE A 148 -8.28 6.20 -0.18
CA PHE A 148 -7.01 6.49 -0.86
C PHE A 148 -6.84 8.00 -0.98
N SER A 149 -5.66 8.49 -0.68
CA SER A 149 -5.27 9.88 -0.92
C SER A 149 -3.82 9.97 -1.36
N MET A 150 -3.54 10.76 -2.39
CA MET A 150 -2.18 11.09 -2.80
C MET A 150 -1.51 11.96 -1.73
N LEU A 151 -0.31 11.58 -1.30
CA LEU A 151 0.53 12.40 -0.41
C LEU A 151 1.51 13.26 -1.23
N SER A 152 2.23 12.63 -2.15
CA SER A 152 3.23 13.29 -3.00
C SER A 152 3.43 12.50 -4.30
N LYS A 153 4.11 13.11 -5.28
CA LYS A 153 4.67 12.39 -6.42
C LYS A 153 5.94 11.67 -5.98
N LYS A 154 6.24 10.51 -6.58
CA LYS A 154 7.47 9.73 -6.33
C LYS A 154 8.72 10.59 -6.50
N ASP A 155 8.77 11.43 -7.53
CA ASP A 155 9.92 12.31 -7.82
C ASP A 155 10.03 13.53 -6.90
N ASN A 156 8.96 13.82 -6.13
CA ASN A 156 8.93 14.87 -5.11
C ASN A 156 8.87 14.27 -3.70
N ALA A 157 9.20 12.97 -3.53
CA ALA A 157 9.46 12.43 -2.23
C ALA A 157 10.71 13.15 -1.71
N ILE A 158 10.52 14.04 -0.73
CA ILE A 158 11.63 14.74 -0.08
C ILE A 158 12.59 13.65 0.40
N PRO A 159 13.85 13.64 -0.05
CA PRO A 159 14.86 12.76 0.52
C PRO A 159 14.85 12.95 2.03
N VAL A 160 14.87 11.86 2.79
CA VAL A 160 14.90 11.88 4.27
C VAL A 160 16.08 12.73 4.82
N GLU A 161 17.04 13.08 3.97
CA GLU A 161 18.17 13.97 4.27
C GLU A 161 17.82 15.47 4.46
N GLU A 162 16.61 15.95 4.17
CA GLU A 162 16.24 17.37 4.37
C GLU A 162 15.20 17.63 5.47
N LEU A 163 14.95 16.68 6.37
CA LEU A 163 14.37 17.07 7.66
C LEU A 163 15.51 17.62 8.52
N PRO A 164 15.45 18.90 8.95
CA PRO A 164 16.46 19.41 9.86
C PRO A 164 16.46 18.51 11.11
N PRO A 165 17.65 18.20 11.68
CA PRO A 165 17.76 17.30 12.81
C PRO A 165 16.80 17.77 13.90
N THR A 166 16.01 16.85 14.44
CA THR A 166 15.16 17.17 15.59
C THR A 166 16.09 17.49 16.74
N GLU A 167 16.24 18.78 17.07
CA GLU A 167 16.99 19.18 18.25
C GLU A 167 16.15 18.90 19.48
N TYR A 168 16.78 18.23 20.44
CA TYR A 168 16.25 17.98 21.77
C TYR A 168 17.06 18.82 22.74
N ASP A 169 16.40 19.43 23.71
CA ASP A 169 17.11 20.10 24.79
C ASP A 169 17.79 19.06 25.71
N GLU A 170 18.58 19.55 26.66
CA GLU A 170 19.27 18.75 27.68
C GLU A 170 18.31 17.99 28.63
N ARG A 171 17.00 18.15 28.47
CA ARG A 171 15.93 17.44 29.19
C ARG A 171 15.21 16.41 28.30
N GLY A 172 15.57 16.33 27.02
CA GLY A 172 14.95 15.42 26.04
C GLY A 172 13.65 15.95 25.45
N ASP A 173 13.31 17.22 25.66
CA ASP A 173 12.13 17.84 25.07
C ASP A 173 12.44 18.34 23.66
N ARG A 174 11.51 18.12 22.73
CA ARG A 174 11.65 18.57 21.34
C ARG A 174 11.60 20.10 21.28
N ILE A 175 12.62 20.72 20.71
CA ILE A 175 12.64 22.17 20.47
C ILE A 175 11.74 22.45 19.25
N PRO A 176 10.64 23.22 19.39
CA PRO A 176 9.80 23.59 18.26
C PRO A 176 10.51 24.63 17.38
N TYR A 177 10.44 24.45 16.06
CA TYR A 177 10.86 25.46 15.08
C TYR A 177 9.94 26.69 15.10
#